data_AF-A0A950ASU7-F1
#
_entry.id   AF-A0A950ASU7-F1
#
_cell.length_a   1.000
_cell.length_b   1.000
_cell.length_c   1.000
_cell.angle_alpha   90.00
_cell.angle_beta   90.00
_cell.angle_gamma   90.00
#
_symmetry.space_group_name_H-M   'P 1'
#
loop_
_entity.id
_entity.type
_entity.pdbx_description
1 polymer ?
#
loop_
_entity_poly.entity_id
_entity_poly.type
_entity_poly.pdbx_seq_one_letter_code
_entity_poly.pdbx_strand_id
1 'polypeptide(L)'
;MAKRLEESDPLAASALREASEQSRKRGIAAKAGEAADRLEKNQMGEARRAQEQVRRDLKDLVDSIQDRRVRELARLIKELKDAEDDLQKLRERQAQNLKKTQEARNNPDATRRTDQLKRLAKEQQQIQDELKKQLKRLQKLNAEAAARAGGRASGRMAKAQEGLDQDQGEQAEQEQEEALADLEDAQDQVEQARRDAEERLAMEQLTKMGDELKSLAVRQANIVARIDEYEKLRTEKQGKLTIAQRTGIRGLGQVEKGLKDETGDLIEKLEGAPVFELTLKRAAEGMTAAAERLHALRTDEETRRAAAAAANRFKQLIDSLRPDKPKQGNEGQQGGGGRQGGGAGDGIPAAAQLKMLKSLQEEINERTEYFDELRRRETPLTPEQDAELTRLETDQGTLADLARDLTRPKKDDGEE
;
A
#
# COMPACT_ATOMS: atom_id res chain seq x y z
N MET A 1 20.62 11.69 14.08
CA MET A 1 19.91 11.16 12.90
C MET A 1 18.75 12.07 12.51
N ALA A 2 17.74 12.28 13.36
CA ALA A 2 16.62 13.19 13.06
C ALA A 2 17.03 14.61 12.61
N LYS A 3 18.02 15.25 13.27
CA LYS A 3 18.55 16.58 12.88
C LYS A 3 19.20 16.63 11.48
N ARG A 4 19.65 15.49 10.93
CA ARG A 4 20.24 15.43 9.57
C ARG A 4 19.19 15.12 8.50
N LEU A 5 18.05 14.56 8.89
CA LEU A 5 16.92 14.26 8.00
C LEU A 5 15.96 15.45 7.89
N GLU A 6 16.03 16.42 8.79
CA GLU A 6 15.12 17.57 8.82
C GLU A 6 15.20 18.46 7.57
N GLU A 7 16.34 18.50 6.89
CA GLU A 7 16.54 19.27 5.66
C GLU A 7 16.13 18.50 4.39
N SER A 8 16.17 17.16 4.41
CA SER A 8 15.94 16.31 3.23
C SER A 8 14.61 15.55 3.25
N ASP A 9 14.13 15.19 4.44
CA ASP A 9 12.85 14.52 4.68
C ASP A 9 12.29 14.91 6.08
N PRO A 10 11.59 16.05 6.18
CA PRO A 10 11.00 16.53 7.43
C PRO A 10 10.01 15.55 8.06
N LEU A 11 9.33 14.74 7.24
CA LEU A 11 8.38 13.73 7.71
C LEU A 11 9.11 12.57 8.38
N ALA A 12 10.17 12.05 7.75
CA ALA A 12 11.03 11.04 8.36
C ALA A 12 11.69 11.55 9.66
N ALA A 13 12.12 12.82 9.69
CA ALA A 13 12.68 13.42 10.89
C ALA A 13 11.66 13.50 12.05
N SER A 14 10.41 13.85 11.75
CA SER A 14 9.32 13.90 12.73
C SER A 14 8.95 12.51 13.25
N ALA A 15 8.84 11.53 12.35
CA ALA A 15 8.56 10.15 12.72
C ALA A 15 9.65 9.57 13.64
N LEU A 16 10.93 9.88 13.38
CA LEU A 16 12.04 9.44 14.25
C LEU A 16 12.03 10.08 15.64
N ARG A 17 11.58 11.33 15.78
CA ARG A 17 11.44 11.99 17.09
C ARG A 17 10.36 11.31 17.91
N GLU A 18 9.20 11.10 17.31
CA GLU A 18 8.08 10.42 17.96
C GLU A 18 8.46 8.98 18.35
N ALA A 19 9.15 8.27 17.46
CA ALA A 19 9.67 6.94 17.78
C ALA A 19 10.65 6.96 18.97
N SER A 20 11.51 7.97 19.05
CA SER A 20 12.39 8.14 20.22
C SER A 20 11.59 8.36 21.50
N GLU A 21 10.53 9.17 21.47
CA GLU A 21 9.64 9.39 22.61
C GLU A 21 8.86 8.13 23.00
N GLN A 22 8.30 7.40 22.03
CA GLN A 22 7.60 6.14 22.27
C GLN A 22 8.54 5.08 22.86
N SER A 23 9.77 4.98 22.34
CA SER A 23 10.81 4.09 22.88
C SER A 23 11.14 4.40 24.34
N ARG A 24 11.25 5.69 24.69
CA ARG A 24 11.44 6.15 26.09
C ARG A 24 10.24 5.81 26.95
N LYS A 25 9.02 6.10 26.50
CA LYS A 25 7.77 5.81 27.23
C LYS A 25 7.59 4.31 27.49
N ARG A 26 7.94 3.46 26.53
CA ARG A 26 7.86 1.99 26.63
C ARG A 26 9.02 1.37 27.41
N GLY A 27 10.04 2.16 27.77
CA GLY A 27 11.21 1.70 28.53
C GLY A 27 12.04 0.64 27.80
N ILE A 28 12.10 0.67 26.46
CA ILE A 28 12.71 -0.41 25.66
C ILE A 28 14.18 -0.63 26.05
N ALA A 29 14.94 0.45 26.23
CA ALA A 29 16.34 0.38 26.64
C ALA A 29 16.51 -0.22 28.05
N ALA A 30 15.62 0.11 28.99
CA ALA A 30 15.64 -0.45 30.34
C ALA A 30 15.33 -1.96 30.33
N LYS A 31 14.32 -2.39 29.56
CA LYS A 31 13.99 -3.81 29.36
C LYS A 31 15.13 -4.59 28.69
N ALA A 32 15.83 -3.97 27.75
CA ALA A 32 17.01 -4.56 27.12
C ALA A 32 18.17 -4.73 28.12
N GLY A 33 18.39 -3.74 28.99
CA GLY A 33 19.34 -3.84 30.10
C GLY A 33 18.97 -4.95 31.08
N GLU A 34 17.70 -5.03 31.47
CA GLU A 34 17.22 -6.11 32.36
C GLU A 34 17.40 -7.50 31.73
N ALA A 35 17.19 -7.63 30.43
CA ALA A 35 17.47 -8.87 29.72
C ALA A 35 18.97 -9.24 29.77
N ALA A 36 19.88 -8.27 29.65
CA ALA A 36 21.32 -8.49 29.76
C ALA A 36 21.72 -8.93 31.18
N ASP A 37 21.20 -8.27 32.21
CA ASP A 37 21.45 -8.63 33.61
C ASP A 37 20.96 -10.05 33.93
N ARG A 38 19.80 -10.45 33.39
CA ARG A 38 19.26 -11.81 33.53
C ARG A 38 20.12 -12.85 32.82
N LEU A 39 20.71 -12.51 31.67
CA LEU A 39 21.67 -13.39 30.98
C LEU A 39 22.94 -13.56 31.82
N GLU A 40 23.49 -12.49 32.38
CA GLU A 40 24.67 -12.52 33.24
C GLU A 40 24.44 -13.41 34.48
N LYS A 41 23.23 -13.36 35.05
CA LYS A 41 22.80 -14.18 36.19
C LYS A 41 22.42 -15.62 35.82
N ASN A 42 22.63 -16.05 34.57
CA ASN A 42 22.23 -17.35 34.04
C ASN A 42 20.71 -17.65 34.14
N GLN A 43 19.86 -16.63 34.21
CA GLN A 43 18.40 -16.75 34.25
C GLN A 43 17.81 -16.82 32.83
N MET A 44 18.20 -17.86 32.09
CA MET A 44 17.93 -17.97 30.64
C MET A 44 16.44 -17.89 30.25
N GLY A 45 15.54 -18.45 31.06
CA GLY A 45 14.10 -18.42 30.78
C GLY A 45 13.49 -17.02 30.91
N GLU A 46 13.93 -16.25 31.91
CA GLU A 46 13.48 -14.88 32.15
C GLU A 46 14.12 -13.89 31.19
N ALA A 47 15.39 -14.10 30.85
CA ALA A 47 16.09 -13.35 29.81
C ALA A 47 15.39 -13.49 28.46
N ARG A 48 15.03 -14.72 28.06
CA ARG A 48 14.31 -14.97 26.80
C ARG A 48 12.98 -14.24 26.74
N ARG A 49 12.19 -14.26 27.81
CA ARG A 49 10.90 -13.53 27.88
C ARG A 49 11.10 -12.01 27.73
N ALA A 50 12.12 -11.45 28.40
CA ALA A 50 12.45 -10.03 28.30
C ALA A 50 12.90 -9.66 26.87
N GLN A 51 13.75 -10.47 26.24
CA GLN A 51 14.17 -10.28 24.85
C GLN A 51 12.99 -10.37 23.85
N GLU A 52 12.07 -11.32 24.04
CA GLU A 52 10.86 -11.43 23.23
C GLU A 52 9.98 -10.17 23.37
N GLN A 53 9.85 -9.61 24.57
CA GLN A 53 9.12 -8.37 24.80
C GLN A 53 9.81 -7.16 24.17
N VAL A 54 11.13 -7.02 24.32
CA VAL A 54 11.91 -5.96 23.66
C VAL A 54 11.75 -6.03 22.15
N ARG A 55 11.79 -7.24 21.56
CA ARG A 55 11.57 -7.44 20.13
C ARG A 55 10.17 -6.99 19.69
N ARG A 56 9.12 -7.30 20.46
CA ARG A 56 7.75 -6.84 20.18
C ARG A 56 7.66 -5.32 20.27
N ASP A 57 8.17 -4.72 21.34
CA ASP A 57 8.14 -3.27 21.52
C ASP A 57 8.89 -2.52 20.41
N LEU A 58 10.01 -3.08 19.92
CA LEU A 58 10.75 -2.55 18.77
C LEU A 58 9.99 -2.74 17.44
N LYS A 59 9.31 -3.87 17.24
CA LYS A 59 8.46 -4.11 16.07
C LYS A 59 7.34 -3.06 16.01
N ASP A 60 6.58 -2.90 17.10
CA ASP A 60 5.52 -1.90 17.18
C ASP A 60 6.01 -0.48 16.91
N LEU A 61 7.27 -0.18 17.27
CA LEU A 61 7.88 1.12 17.00
C LEU A 61 8.20 1.33 15.52
N VAL A 62 8.70 0.29 14.85
CA VAL A 62 8.93 0.33 13.39
C VAL A 62 7.60 0.44 12.66
N ASP A 63 6.62 -0.37 13.05
CA ASP A 63 5.28 -0.37 12.48
C ASP A 63 4.62 1.01 12.63
N SER A 64 4.75 1.67 13.79
CA SER A 64 4.18 3.00 14.00
C SER A 64 4.79 4.08 13.10
N ILE A 65 6.08 4.00 12.81
CA ILE A 65 6.78 4.88 11.86
C ILE A 65 6.28 4.65 10.44
N GLN A 66 6.24 3.39 9.99
CA GLN A 66 5.80 3.03 8.65
C GLN A 66 4.33 3.41 8.42
N ASP A 67 3.45 3.09 9.38
CA ASP A 67 2.03 3.43 9.34
C ASP A 67 1.77 4.93 9.36
N ARG A 68 2.66 5.70 10.00
CA ARG A 68 2.54 7.15 10.00
C ARG A 68 2.71 7.72 8.59
N ARG A 69 3.71 7.26 7.84
CA ARG A 69 3.96 7.73 6.47
C ARG A 69 2.78 7.43 5.55
N VAL A 70 2.24 6.20 5.63
CA VAL A 70 1.03 5.78 4.90
C VAL A 70 -0.17 6.68 5.26
N ARG A 71 -0.40 6.94 6.55
CA ARG A 71 -1.50 7.80 7.02
C ARG A 71 -1.34 9.26 6.61
N GLU A 72 -0.14 9.81 6.66
CA GLU A 72 0.15 11.19 6.25
C GLU A 72 -0.09 11.37 4.74
N LEU A 73 0.33 10.40 3.91
CA LEU A 73 0.06 10.41 2.48
C LEU A 73 -1.44 10.29 2.17
N ALA A 74 -2.15 9.37 2.83
CA ALA A 74 -3.61 9.23 2.68
C ALA A 74 -4.35 10.52 3.07
N ARG A 75 -3.92 11.18 4.14
CA ARG A 75 -4.46 12.47 4.56
C ARG A 75 -4.16 13.58 3.54
N LEU A 76 -2.93 13.64 3.02
CA LEU A 76 -2.54 14.59 1.99
C LEU A 76 -3.40 14.43 0.72
N ILE A 77 -3.60 13.20 0.25
CA ILE A 77 -4.44 12.90 -0.92
C ILE A 77 -5.87 13.40 -0.69
N LYS A 78 -6.44 13.14 0.49
CA LYS A 78 -7.76 13.66 0.84
C LYS A 78 -7.80 15.19 0.82
N GLU A 79 -6.82 15.84 1.44
CA GLU A 79 -6.77 17.31 1.48
C GLU A 79 -6.53 17.93 0.09
N LEU A 80 -5.85 17.23 -0.83
CA LEU A 80 -5.69 17.63 -2.24
C LEU A 80 -7.00 17.46 -3.02
N LYS A 81 -7.74 16.36 -2.85
CA LYS A 81 -9.07 16.17 -3.47
C LYS A 81 -10.05 17.27 -3.06
N ASP A 82 -10.10 17.58 -1.76
CA ASP A 82 -10.92 18.71 -1.28
C ASP A 82 -10.51 20.04 -1.94
N ALA A 83 -9.21 20.25 -2.20
CA ALA A 83 -8.71 21.46 -2.85
C ALA A 83 -9.04 21.49 -4.36
N GLU A 84 -9.02 20.34 -5.04
CA GLU A 84 -9.50 20.20 -6.43
C GLU A 84 -10.97 20.61 -6.54
N ASP A 85 -11.82 20.08 -5.66
CA ASP A 85 -13.25 20.38 -5.60
C ASP A 85 -13.52 21.87 -5.31
N ASP A 86 -12.76 22.46 -4.37
CA ASP A 86 -12.89 23.88 -4.02
C ASP A 86 -12.46 24.79 -5.18
N LEU A 87 -11.36 24.45 -5.88
CA LEU A 87 -10.92 25.18 -7.07
C LEU A 87 -11.93 25.04 -8.22
N GLN A 88 -12.58 23.88 -8.36
CA GLN A 88 -13.61 23.68 -9.37
C GLN A 88 -14.80 24.60 -9.15
N LYS A 89 -15.29 24.68 -7.91
CA LYS A 89 -16.39 25.60 -7.53
C LYS A 89 -16.01 27.06 -7.79
N LEU A 90 -14.75 27.44 -7.51
CA LEU A 90 -14.26 28.79 -7.80
C LEU A 90 -14.22 29.07 -9.30
N ARG A 91 -13.76 28.11 -10.11
CA ARG A 91 -13.75 28.22 -11.58
C ARG A 91 -15.16 28.37 -12.14
N GLU A 92 -16.11 27.56 -11.68
CA GLU A 92 -17.51 27.65 -12.08
C GLU A 92 -18.13 29.02 -11.75
N ARG A 93 -17.87 29.54 -10.54
CA ARG A 93 -18.33 30.89 -10.14
C ARG A 93 -17.66 32.00 -10.95
N GLN A 94 -16.36 31.87 -11.24
CA GLN A 94 -15.64 32.82 -12.08
C GLN A 94 -16.20 32.84 -13.51
N ALA A 95 -16.53 31.68 -14.08
CA ALA A 95 -17.13 31.56 -15.40
C ALA A 95 -18.55 32.16 -15.45
N GLN A 96 -19.34 31.97 -14.39
CA GLN A 96 -20.64 32.63 -14.24
C GLN A 96 -20.50 34.15 -14.14
N ASN A 97 -19.52 34.65 -13.39
CA ASN A 97 -19.26 36.09 -13.27
C ASN A 97 -18.86 36.68 -14.65
N LEU A 98 -17.93 36.03 -15.36
CA LEU A 98 -17.54 36.41 -16.73
C LEU A 98 -18.74 36.51 -17.67
N LYS A 99 -19.61 35.50 -17.67
CA LYS A 99 -20.82 35.51 -18.51
C LYS A 99 -21.74 36.69 -18.18
N LYS A 100 -21.94 36.98 -16.90
CA LYS A 100 -22.74 38.15 -16.48
C LYS A 100 -22.06 39.48 -16.86
N THR A 101 -20.72 39.55 -16.85
CA THR A 101 -19.97 40.74 -17.33
C THR A 101 -20.24 40.97 -18.80
N GLN A 102 -20.17 39.92 -19.62
CA GLN A 102 -20.49 39.98 -21.06
C GLN A 102 -21.94 40.45 -21.30
N GLU A 103 -22.90 39.93 -20.53
CA GLU A 103 -24.31 40.34 -20.60
C GLU A 103 -24.49 41.82 -20.18
N ALA A 104 -23.85 42.25 -19.09
CA ALA A 104 -23.92 43.63 -18.61
C ALA A 104 -23.34 44.62 -19.62
N ARG A 105 -22.21 44.28 -20.26
CA ARG A 105 -21.57 45.10 -21.31
C ARG A 105 -22.52 45.39 -22.47
N ASN A 106 -23.33 44.40 -22.85
CA ASN A 106 -24.27 44.51 -23.96
C ASN A 106 -25.57 45.28 -23.60
N ASN A 107 -25.74 45.70 -22.34
CA ASN A 107 -26.91 46.44 -21.90
C ASN A 107 -26.86 47.90 -22.42
N PRO A 108 -27.85 48.37 -23.21
CA PRO A 108 -27.84 49.73 -23.78
C PRO A 108 -28.09 50.84 -22.74
N ASP A 109 -28.63 50.53 -21.57
CA ASP A 109 -28.86 51.49 -20.49
C ASP A 109 -27.60 51.66 -19.63
N ALA A 110 -26.96 52.83 -19.74
CA ALA A 110 -25.70 53.14 -19.07
C ALA A 110 -25.81 53.08 -17.53
N THR A 111 -26.91 53.57 -16.94
CA THR A 111 -27.07 53.56 -15.48
C THR A 111 -27.24 52.13 -14.97
N ARG A 112 -28.05 51.33 -15.66
CA ARG A 112 -28.23 49.91 -15.31
C ARG A 112 -26.96 49.09 -15.52
N ARG A 113 -26.21 49.38 -16.59
CA ARG A 113 -24.91 48.74 -16.87
C ARG A 113 -23.93 48.96 -15.72
N THR A 114 -23.71 50.22 -15.33
CA THR A 114 -22.77 50.56 -14.24
C THR A 114 -23.19 49.92 -12.92
N ASP A 115 -24.48 49.89 -12.60
CA ASP A 115 -24.99 49.22 -11.39
C ASP A 115 -24.77 47.69 -11.42
N GLN A 116 -24.93 47.06 -12.58
CA GLN A 116 -24.65 45.63 -12.78
C GLN A 116 -23.15 45.34 -12.63
N LEU A 117 -22.28 46.12 -13.27
CA LEU A 117 -20.83 45.95 -13.19
C LEU A 117 -20.31 46.10 -11.75
N LYS A 118 -20.83 47.07 -10.98
CA LYS A 118 -20.51 47.21 -9.54
C LYS A 118 -20.94 46.01 -8.69
N ARG A 119 -22.02 45.33 -9.04
CA ARG A 119 -22.43 44.09 -8.35
C ARG A 119 -21.48 42.94 -8.70
N LEU A 120 -21.08 42.85 -9.97
CA LEU A 120 -20.13 41.86 -10.44
C LEU A 120 -18.73 42.08 -9.85
N ALA A 121 -18.31 43.32 -9.64
CA ALA A 121 -17.07 43.67 -8.94
C ALA A 121 -17.06 43.10 -7.52
N LYS A 122 -18.19 43.17 -6.79
CA LYS A 122 -18.33 42.56 -5.46
C LYS A 122 -18.27 41.04 -5.50
N GLU A 123 -18.91 40.41 -6.48
CA GLU A 123 -18.85 38.96 -6.69
C GLU A 123 -17.42 38.53 -7.06
N GLN A 124 -16.72 39.31 -7.88
CA GLN A 124 -15.33 39.10 -8.27
C GLN A 124 -14.38 39.18 -7.06
N GLN A 125 -14.60 40.15 -6.17
CA GLN A 125 -13.86 40.29 -4.92
C GLN A 125 -14.06 39.08 -4.00
N GLN A 126 -15.28 38.57 -3.89
CA GLN A 126 -15.58 37.39 -3.07
C GLN A 126 -14.86 36.14 -3.60
N ILE A 127 -14.91 35.91 -4.92
CA ILE A 127 -14.20 34.79 -5.57
C ILE A 127 -12.69 34.92 -5.30
N GLN A 128 -12.13 36.13 -5.44
CA GLN A 128 -10.72 36.39 -5.19
C GLN A 128 -10.33 36.09 -3.73
N ASP A 129 -11.14 36.51 -2.74
CA ASP A 129 -10.83 36.30 -1.34
C ASP A 129 -10.93 34.84 -0.90
N GLU A 130 -11.84 34.08 -1.51
CA GLU A 130 -11.88 32.63 -1.35
C GLU A 130 -10.67 31.95 -1.98
N LEU A 131 -10.27 32.36 -3.19
CA LEU A 131 -9.06 31.87 -3.84
C LEU A 131 -7.82 32.13 -2.96
N LYS A 132 -7.66 33.32 -2.37
CA LYS A 132 -6.55 33.62 -1.43
C LYS A 132 -6.52 32.67 -0.23
N LYS A 133 -7.67 32.22 0.27
CA LYS A 133 -7.72 31.21 1.34
C LYS A 133 -7.24 29.85 0.84
N GLN A 134 -7.65 29.45 -0.36
CA GLN A 134 -7.18 28.22 -0.99
C GLN A 134 -5.68 28.25 -1.28
N LEU A 135 -5.12 29.37 -1.71
CA LEU A 135 -3.67 29.52 -1.92
C LEU A 135 -2.87 29.22 -0.65
N LYS A 136 -3.35 29.69 0.52
CA LYS A 136 -2.72 29.37 1.81
C LYS A 136 -2.83 27.88 2.15
N ARG A 137 -3.91 27.22 1.74
CA ARG A 137 -4.09 25.76 1.90
C ARG A 137 -3.10 25.02 0.99
N LEU A 138 -3.05 25.36 -0.30
CA LEU A 138 -2.14 24.74 -1.27
C LEU A 138 -0.67 24.86 -0.87
N GLN A 139 -0.26 26.01 -0.33
CA GLN A 139 1.10 26.19 0.22
C GLN A 139 1.39 25.22 1.38
N LYS A 140 0.42 24.98 2.28
CA LYS A 140 0.58 24.01 3.39
C LYS A 140 0.62 22.57 2.91
N LEU A 141 -0.05 22.26 1.79
CA LEU A 141 -0.03 20.95 1.15
C LEU A 141 1.23 20.73 0.30
N ASN A 142 2.16 21.69 0.25
CA ASN A 142 3.33 21.70 -0.62
C ASN A 142 2.98 21.64 -2.13
N ALA A 143 1.77 22.06 -2.51
CA ALA A 143 1.34 22.19 -3.91
C ALA A 143 1.77 23.54 -4.49
N GLU A 144 3.09 23.79 -4.52
CA GLU A 144 3.63 25.12 -4.88
C GLU A 144 3.29 25.56 -6.30
N ALA A 145 3.28 24.65 -7.26
CA ALA A 145 2.95 24.96 -8.65
C ALA A 145 1.50 25.44 -8.78
N ALA A 146 0.57 24.74 -8.11
CA ALA A 146 -0.84 25.14 -8.02
C ALA A 146 -1.00 26.49 -7.32
N ALA A 147 -0.28 26.70 -6.21
CA ALA A 147 -0.30 27.97 -5.48
C ALA A 147 0.24 29.14 -6.34
N ARG A 148 1.25 28.91 -7.19
CA ARG A 148 1.76 29.92 -8.13
C ARG A 148 0.74 30.25 -9.21
N ALA A 149 0.11 29.24 -9.82
CA ALA A 149 -0.93 29.43 -10.84
C ALA A 149 -2.14 30.19 -10.29
N GLY A 150 -2.69 29.74 -9.16
CA GLY A 150 -3.80 30.45 -8.52
C GLY A 150 -3.40 31.85 -8.00
N GLY A 151 -2.11 32.07 -7.70
CA GLY A 151 -1.58 33.41 -7.39
C GLY A 151 -1.68 34.37 -8.58
N ARG A 152 -1.41 33.89 -9.80
CA ARG A 152 -1.62 34.67 -11.03
C ARG A 152 -3.11 34.93 -11.27
N ALA A 153 -3.95 33.90 -11.15
CA ALA A 153 -5.40 34.05 -11.23
C ALA A 153 -5.91 35.11 -10.24
N SER A 154 -5.46 35.08 -8.98
CA SER A 154 -5.84 36.08 -7.98
C SER A 154 -5.42 37.51 -8.35
N GLY A 155 -4.29 37.68 -9.06
CA GLY A 155 -3.84 38.97 -9.57
C GLY A 155 -4.71 39.47 -10.73
N ARG A 156 -5.04 38.58 -11.68
CA ARG A 156 -5.97 38.84 -12.79
C ARG A 156 -7.35 39.23 -12.29
N MET A 157 -7.88 38.49 -11.31
CA MET A 157 -9.14 38.81 -10.64
C MET A 157 -9.15 40.19 -9.96
N ALA A 158 -8.00 40.65 -9.43
CA ALA A 158 -7.89 41.98 -8.83
C ALA A 158 -8.08 43.08 -9.88
N LYS A 159 -7.41 42.93 -11.03
CA LYS A 159 -7.52 43.86 -12.16
C LYS A 159 -8.92 43.83 -12.77
N ALA A 160 -9.52 42.65 -12.89
CA ALA A 160 -10.90 42.50 -13.32
C ALA A 160 -11.86 43.26 -12.40
N GLN A 161 -11.71 43.14 -11.08
CA GLN A 161 -12.53 43.86 -10.11
C GLN A 161 -12.36 45.39 -10.26
N GLU A 162 -11.14 45.88 -10.43
CA GLU A 162 -10.87 47.30 -10.68
C GLU A 162 -11.54 47.79 -11.99
N GLY A 163 -11.43 47.01 -13.07
CA GLY A 163 -12.07 47.32 -14.34
C GLY A 163 -13.60 47.37 -14.24
N LEU A 164 -14.21 46.44 -13.49
CA LEU A 164 -15.66 46.43 -13.24
C LEU A 164 -16.10 47.67 -12.43
N ASP A 165 -15.31 48.10 -11.45
CA ASP A 165 -15.60 49.30 -10.64
C ASP A 165 -15.46 50.61 -11.44
N GLN A 166 -14.59 50.62 -12.45
CA GLN A 166 -14.32 51.76 -13.33
C GLN A 166 -15.20 51.80 -14.61
N ASP A 167 -16.22 50.95 -14.71
CA ASP A 167 -17.08 50.79 -15.90
C ASP A 167 -16.32 50.32 -17.16
N GLN A 168 -15.13 49.74 -17.00
CA GLN A 168 -14.26 49.19 -18.04
C GLN A 168 -14.55 47.70 -18.29
N GLY A 169 -15.80 47.39 -18.64
CA GLY A 169 -16.28 46.00 -18.76
C GLY A 169 -15.49 45.12 -19.74
N GLU A 170 -14.94 45.69 -20.82
CA GLU A 170 -14.16 44.93 -21.82
C GLU A 170 -12.77 44.51 -21.29
N GLN A 171 -12.08 45.39 -20.55
CA GLN A 171 -10.82 45.04 -19.91
C GLN A 171 -11.04 44.05 -18.77
N ALA A 172 -12.12 44.23 -18.01
CA ALA A 172 -12.49 43.29 -16.96
C ALA A 172 -12.76 41.89 -17.52
N GLU A 173 -13.50 41.79 -18.63
CA GLU A 173 -13.76 40.52 -19.31
C GLU A 173 -12.47 39.78 -19.71
N GLN A 174 -11.51 40.48 -20.31
CA GLN A 174 -10.22 39.88 -20.69
C GLN A 174 -9.45 39.35 -19.46
N GLU A 175 -9.37 40.14 -18.39
CA GLU A 175 -8.70 39.70 -17.16
C GLU A 175 -9.47 38.56 -16.46
N GLN A 176 -10.81 38.50 -16.59
CA GLN A 176 -11.62 37.37 -16.10
C GLN A 176 -11.38 36.09 -16.90
N GLU A 177 -11.20 36.16 -18.22
CA GLU A 177 -10.84 35.03 -19.07
C GLU A 177 -9.43 34.49 -18.74
N GLU A 178 -8.44 35.37 -18.60
CA GLU A 178 -7.10 34.97 -18.19
C GLU A 178 -7.08 34.39 -16.76
N ALA A 179 -7.90 34.92 -15.85
CA ALA A 179 -8.07 34.34 -14.52
C ALA A 179 -8.66 32.92 -14.57
N LEU A 180 -9.57 32.63 -15.50
CA LEU A 180 -10.11 31.28 -15.68
C LEU A 180 -9.05 30.31 -16.18
N ALA A 181 -8.22 30.72 -17.14
CA ALA A 181 -7.10 29.91 -17.63
C ALA A 181 -6.10 29.61 -16.49
N ASP A 182 -5.71 30.61 -15.70
CA ASP A 182 -4.81 30.40 -14.55
C ASP A 182 -5.44 29.54 -13.44
N LEU A 183 -6.77 29.55 -13.28
CA LEU A 183 -7.49 28.65 -12.38
C LEU A 183 -7.49 27.21 -12.88
N GLU A 184 -7.68 27.00 -14.19
CA GLU A 184 -7.59 25.69 -14.82
C GLU A 184 -6.18 25.11 -14.68
N ASP A 185 -5.15 25.90 -14.97
CA ASP A 185 -3.75 25.55 -14.68
C ASP A 185 -3.56 25.14 -13.21
N ALA A 186 -4.14 25.91 -12.28
CA ALA A 186 -4.02 25.58 -10.85
C ALA A 186 -4.67 24.24 -10.52
N GLN A 187 -5.83 23.92 -11.10
CA GLN A 187 -6.50 22.63 -10.92
C GLN A 187 -5.65 21.48 -11.45
N ASP A 188 -5.12 21.59 -12.66
CA ASP A 188 -4.26 20.57 -13.27
C ASP A 188 -3.01 20.30 -12.41
N GLN A 189 -2.44 21.35 -11.82
CA GLN A 189 -1.30 21.21 -10.90
C GLN A 189 -1.68 20.53 -9.58
N VAL A 190 -2.88 20.75 -9.04
CA VAL A 190 -3.35 20.00 -7.85
C VAL A 190 -3.58 18.55 -8.21
N GLU A 191 -4.19 18.26 -9.37
CA GLU A 191 -4.42 16.90 -9.83
C GLU A 191 -3.11 16.13 -10.00
N GLN A 192 -2.08 16.78 -10.58
CA GLN A 192 -0.77 16.17 -10.69
C GLN A 192 -0.14 15.91 -9.30
N ALA A 193 -0.24 16.86 -8.37
CA ALA A 193 0.26 16.67 -7.01
C ALA A 193 -0.47 15.53 -6.27
N ARG A 194 -1.79 15.38 -6.50
CA ARG A 194 -2.58 14.27 -5.97
C ARG A 194 -2.12 12.94 -6.55
N ARG A 195 -1.94 12.85 -7.87
CA ARG A 195 -1.45 11.64 -8.55
C ARG A 195 -0.07 11.23 -8.02
N ASP A 196 0.85 12.19 -7.87
CA ASP A 196 2.18 11.93 -7.31
C ASP A 196 2.10 11.41 -5.86
N ALA A 197 1.18 11.95 -5.06
CA ALA A 197 0.96 11.49 -3.68
C ALA A 197 0.33 10.09 -3.63
N GLU A 198 -0.61 9.77 -4.54
CA GLU A 198 -1.21 8.45 -4.71
C GLU A 198 -0.17 7.40 -5.12
N GLU A 199 0.72 7.73 -6.05
CA GLU A 199 1.83 6.85 -6.46
C GLU A 199 2.79 6.57 -5.28
N ARG A 200 3.14 7.60 -4.51
CA ARG A 200 3.97 7.44 -3.30
C ARG A 200 3.29 6.58 -2.25
N LEU A 201 1.98 6.76 -2.04
CA LEU A 201 1.21 5.96 -1.09
C LEU A 201 1.22 4.48 -1.50
N ALA A 202 0.93 4.19 -2.77
CA ALA A 202 0.94 2.83 -3.29
C ALA A 202 2.33 2.19 -3.14
N MET A 203 3.40 2.92 -3.47
CA MET A 203 4.78 2.42 -3.34
C MET A 203 5.16 2.15 -1.87
N GLU A 204 4.73 2.99 -0.93
CA GLU A 204 4.98 2.79 0.49
C GLU A 204 4.24 1.55 1.01
N GLN A 205 2.95 1.39 0.65
CA GLN A 205 2.15 0.21 1.00
C GLN A 205 2.78 -1.08 0.45
N LEU A 206 3.25 -1.06 -0.80
CA LEU A 206 3.97 -2.17 -1.42
C LEU A 206 5.26 -2.53 -0.71
N THR A 207 6.06 -1.51 -0.36
CA THR A 207 7.33 -1.71 0.33
C THR A 207 7.09 -2.35 1.69
N LYS A 208 6.13 -1.82 2.44
CA LYS A 208 5.74 -2.35 3.75
C LYS A 208 5.30 -3.81 3.65
N MET A 209 4.36 -4.11 2.77
CA MET A 209 3.89 -5.48 2.56
C MET A 209 5.04 -6.42 2.13
N GLY A 210 5.90 -5.96 1.21
CA GLY A 210 7.06 -6.73 0.77
C GLY A 210 8.03 -7.07 1.91
N ASP A 211 8.23 -6.17 2.85
CA ASP A 211 9.09 -6.40 4.01
C ASP A 211 8.44 -7.30 5.06
N GLU A 212 7.13 -7.17 5.29
CA GLU A 212 6.36 -8.11 6.13
C GLU A 212 6.44 -9.54 5.56
N LEU A 213 6.22 -9.70 4.25
CA LEU A 213 6.32 -10.99 3.56
C LEU A 213 7.73 -11.57 3.61
N LYS A 214 8.78 -10.77 3.39
CA LYS A 214 10.18 -11.24 3.53
C LYS A 214 10.47 -11.72 4.95
N SER A 215 9.99 -11.01 5.96
CA SER A 215 10.17 -11.39 7.36
C SER A 215 9.48 -12.73 7.68
N LEU A 216 8.27 -12.95 7.17
CA LEU A 216 7.57 -14.23 7.27
C LEU A 216 8.32 -15.34 6.51
N ALA A 217 8.72 -15.09 5.26
CA ALA A 217 9.43 -16.05 4.41
C ALA A 217 10.73 -16.54 5.03
N VAL A 218 11.56 -15.63 5.57
CA VAL A 218 12.84 -15.99 6.21
C VAL A 218 12.61 -16.85 7.45
N ARG A 219 11.62 -16.49 8.28
CA ARG A 219 11.28 -17.28 9.47
C ARG A 219 10.74 -18.66 9.10
N GLN A 220 9.88 -18.74 8.09
CA GLN A 220 9.33 -20.01 7.62
C GLN A 220 10.41 -20.93 7.03
N ALA A 221 11.31 -20.38 6.20
CA ALA A 221 12.45 -21.13 5.65
C ALA A 221 13.36 -21.68 6.75
N ASN A 222 13.58 -20.92 7.82
CA ASN A 222 14.34 -21.40 8.98
C ASN A 222 13.62 -22.56 9.71
N ILE A 223 12.27 -22.58 9.75
CA ILE A 223 11.55 -23.71 10.35
C ILE A 223 11.74 -24.96 9.50
N VAL A 224 11.61 -24.86 8.18
CA VAL A 224 11.86 -25.98 7.25
C VAL A 224 13.25 -26.57 7.48
N ALA A 225 14.29 -25.73 7.52
CA ALA A 225 15.66 -26.17 7.77
C ALA A 225 15.81 -26.88 9.14
N ARG A 226 15.15 -26.40 10.18
CA ARG A 226 15.21 -27.03 11.51
C ARG A 226 14.41 -28.33 11.60
N ILE A 227 13.35 -28.49 10.81
CA ILE A 227 12.64 -29.77 10.66
C ILE A 227 13.61 -30.81 10.09
N ASP A 228 14.35 -30.46 9.03
CA ASP A 228 15.34 -31.34 8.39
C ASP A 228 16.44 -31.76 9.38
N GLU A 229 16.94 -30.81 10.18
CA GLU A 229 17.93 -31.08 11.24
C GLU A 229 17.39 -32.09 12.28
N TYR A 230 16.16 -31.91 12.75
CA TYR A 230 15.55 -32.82 13.72
C TYR A 230 15.26 -34.20 13.14
N GLU A 231 14.85 -34.28 11.87
CA GLU A 231 14.59 -35.55 11.20
C GLU A 231 15.88 -36.33 10.95
N LYS A 232 16.95 -35.65 10.56
CA LYS A 232 18.28 -36.25 10.47
C LYS A 232 18.73 -36.81 11.81
N LEU A 233 18.61 -36.02 12.88
CA LEU A 233 18.95 -36.46 14.25
C LEU A 233 18.09 -37.64 14.70
N ARG A 234 16.81 -37.66 14.35
CA ARG A 234 15.90 -38.76 14.65
C ARG A 234 16.35 -40.03 13.94
N THR A 235 16.70 -39.94 12.66
CA THR A 235 17.15 -41.07 11.84
C THR A 235 18.47 -41.64 12.36
N GLU A 236 19.47 -40.79 12.60
CA GLU A 236 20.79 -41.18 13.14
C GLU A 236 20.69 -41.89 14.50
N LYS A 237 19.72 -41.49 15.33
CA LYS A 237 19.51 -42.05 16.67
C LYS A 237 18.42 -43.13 16.72
N GLN A 238 18.02 -43.70 15.58
CA GLN A 238 17.01 -44.77 15.50
C GLN A 238 15.71 -44.40 16.25
N GLY A 239 15.23 -43.17 16.07
CA GLY A 239 14.03 -42.64 16.71
C GLY A 239 14.21 -42.09 18.12
N LYS A 240 15.39 -42.26 18.75
CA LYS A 240 15.63 -41.85 20.15
C LYS A 240 16.00 -40.37 20.24
N LEU A 241 15.00 -39.54 20.53
CA LEU A 241 15.20 -38.11 20.81
C LEU A 241 15.35 -37.83 22.32
N THR A 242 16.30 -36.96 22.66
CA THR A 242 16.46 -36.44 24.03
C THR A 242 15.27 -35.57 24.44
N ILE A 243 15.09 -35.34 25.74
CA ILE A 243 14.03 -34.47 26.25
C ILE A 243 14.16 -33.06 25.65
N ALA A 244 15.38 -32.51 25.61
CA ALA A 244 15.65 -31.20 25.01
C ALA A 244 15.29 -31.14 23.52
N GLN A 245 15.58 -32.19 22.74
CA GLN A 245 15.23 -32.26 21.33
C GLN A 245 13.71 -32.30 21.12
N ARG A 246 12.98 -33.10 21.92
CA ARG A 246 11.51 -33.14 21.88
C ARG A 246 10.88 -31.80 22.22
N THR A 247 11.43 -31.10 23.23
CA THR A 247 11.00 -29.74 23.58
C THR A 247 11.28 -28.76 22.44
N GLY A 248 12.42 -28.88 21.77
CA GLY A 248 12.75 -28.08 20.60
C GLY A 248 11.76 -28.24 19.44
N ILE A 249 11.38 -29.49 19.12
CA ILE A 249 10.40 -29.80 18.08
C ILE A 249 9.03 -29.19 18.41
N ARG A 250 8.52 -29.36 19.63
CA ARG A 250 7.27 -28.69 20.05
C ARG A 250 7.38 -27.17 20.02
N GLY A 251 8.57 -26.64 20.31
CA GLY A 251 8.89 -25.23 20.16
C GLY A 251 8.75 -24.75 18.71
N LEU A 252 9.15 -25.55 17.72
CA LEU A 252 8.91 -25.23 16.30
C LEU A 252 7.41 -25.16 16.00
N GLY A 253 6.61 -26.10 16.51
CA GLY A 253 5.15 -26.07 16.34
C GLY A 253 4.50 -24.81 16.91
N GLN A 254 4.99 -24.32 18.06
CA GLN A 254 4.53 -23.05 18.63
C GLN A 254 4.93 -21.84 17.76
N VAL A 255 6.10 -21.88 17.11
CA VAL A 255 6.54 -20.81 16.20
C VAL A 255 5.70 -20.82 14.92
N GLU A 256 5.42 -22.00 14.33
CA GLU A 256 4.51 -22.17 13.19
C GLU A 256 3.13 -21.56 13.47
N LYS A 257 2.55 -21.86 14.64
CA LYS A 257 1.28 -21.25 15.06
C LYS A 257 1.35 -19.72 15.13
N GLY A 258 2.44 -19.18 15.68
CA GLY A 258 2.67 -17.75 15.73
C GLY A 258 2.80 -17.11 14.34
N LEU A 259 3.51 -17.75 13.40
CA LEU A 259 3.62 -17.27 12.01
C LEU A 259 2.27 -17.33 11.29
N LYS A 260 1.47 -18.37 11.55
CA LYS A 260 0.10 -18.48 11.04
C LYS A 260 -0.81 -17.35 11.54
N ASP A 261 -0.70 -17.00 12.82
CA ASP A 261 -1.49 -15.88 13.38
C ASP A 261 -1.02 -14.53 12.77
N GLU A 262 0.30 -14.29 12.69
CA GLU A 262 0.85 -13.09 12.01
C GLU A 262 0.45 -13.01 10.52
N THR A 263 0.28 -14.15 9.86
CA THR A 263 -0.18 -14.23 8.47
C THR A 263 -1.68 -13.93 8.36
N GLY A 264 -2.47 -14.32 9.37
CA GLY A 264 -3.88 -13.92 9.51
C GLY A 264 -4.04 -12.40 9.62
N ASP A 265 -3.22 -11.76 10.45
CA ASP A 265 -3.23 -10.30 10.60
C ASP A 265 -2.88 -9.57 9.29
N LEU A 266 -2.06 -10.18 8.43
CA LEU A 266 -1.76 -9.64 7.10
C LEU A 266 -2.93 -9.83 6.14
N ILE A 267 -3.62 -10.98 6.17
CA ILE A 267 -4.83 -11.25 5.38
C ILE A 267 -5.92 -10.21 5.67
N GLU A 268 -6.15 -9.87 6.94
CA GLU A 268 -7.16 -8.88 7.34
C GLU A 268 -6.90 -7.47 6.80
N LYS A 269 -5.64 -7.15 6.46
CA LYS A 269 -5.24 -5.86 5.89
C LYS A 269 -5.30 -5.83 4.36
N LEU A 270 -5.56 -6.97 3.72
CA LEU A 270 -5.63 -7.13 2.28
C LEU A 270 -7.08 -7.11 1.82
N GLU A 271 -7.67 -5.91 1.78
CA GLU A 271 -8.88 -5.70 0.98
C GLU A 271 -8.49 -5.78 -0.52
N GLY A 272 -9.44 -6.02 -1.44
CA GLY A 272 -9.27 -5.91 -2.90
C GLY A 272 -8.11 -6.66 -3.61
N ALA A 273 -7.39 -7.53 -2.92
CA ALA A 273 -6.31 -8.36 -3.46
C ALA A 273 -6.57 -9.87 -3.29
N PRO A 274 -7.64 -10.41 -3.91
CA PRO A 274 -8.13 -11.76 -3.61
C PRO A 274 -7.13 -12.88 -3.94
N VAL A 275 -6.24 -12.68 -4.92
CA VAL A 275 -5.19 -13.66 -5.25
C VAL A 275 -4.13 -13.74 -4.15
N PHE A 276 -3.75 -12.60 -3.58
CA PHE A 276 -2.79 -12.53 -2.47
C PHE A 276 -3.41 -13.12 -1.20
N GLU A 277 -4.67 -12.74 -0.93
CA GLU A 277 -5.45 -13.25 0.20
C GLU A 277 -5.53 -14.78 0.18
N LEU A 278 -5.92 -15.39 -0.96
CA LEU A 278 -5.97 -16.84 -1.12
C LEU A 278 -4.61 -17.49 -0.88
N THR A 279 -3.55 -16.90 -1.43
CA THR A 279 -2.19 -17.45 -1.32
C THR A 279 -1.70 -17.45 0.13
N LEU A 280 -1.99 -16.39 0.88
CA LEU A 280 -1.68 -16.30 2.31
C LEU A 280 -2.53 -17.26 3.16
N LYS A 281 -3.82 -17.43 2.84
CA LYS A 281 -4.68 -18.43 3.49
C LYS A 281 -4.10 -19.83 3.34
N ARG A 282 -3.66 -20.20 2.14
CA ARG A 282 -2.99 -21.48 1.88
C ARG A 282 -1.65 -21.63 2.62
N ALA A 283 -0.89 -20.56 2.74
CA ALA A 283 0.32 -20.57 3.58
C ALA A 283 -0.04 -20.83 5.06
N ALA A 284 -1.06 -20.16 5.58
CA ALA A 284 -1.57 -20.35 6.94
C ALA A 284 -2.07 -21.78 7.21
N GLU A 285 -2.74 -22.41 6.25
CA GLU A 285 -3.15 -23.83 6.32
C GLU A 285 -1.94 -24.77 6.41
N GLY A 286 -0.91 -24.55 5.57
CA GLY A 286 0.33 -25.33 5.61
C GLY A 286 1.06 -25.22 6.96
N MET A 287 1.14 -24.01 7.50
CA MET A 287 1.71 -23.77 8.83
C MET A 287 0.88 -24.41 9.95
N THR A 288 -0.46 -24.43 9.83
CA THR A 288 -1.35 -25.12 10.77
C THR A 288 -1.08 -26.62 10.78
N ALA A 289 -1.02 -27.25 9.60
CA ALA A 289 -0.71 -28.67 9.47
C ALA A 289 0.70 -29.01 10.02
N ALA A 290 1.71 -28.17 9.73
CA ALA A 290 3.05 -28.34 10.27
C ALA A 290 3.06 -28.21 11.80
N ALA A 291 2.36 -27.22 12.35
CA ALA A 291 2.28 -26.98 13.79
C ALA A 291 1.71 -28.20 14.55
N GLU A 292 0.57 -28.74 14.10
CA GLU A 292 -0.08 -29.90 14.71
C GLU A 292 0.84 -31.13 14.72
N ARG A 293 1.52 -31.39 13.59
CA ARG A 293 2.46 -32.50 13.46
C ARG A 293 3.69 -32.34 14.36
N LEU A 294 4.25 -31.14 14.43
CA LEU A 294 5.39 -30.83 15.31
C LEU A 294 5.02 -30.96 16.79
N HIS A 295 3.81 -30.55 17.18
CA HIS A 295 3.31 -30.79 18.53
C HIS A 295 3.20 -32.30 18.86
N ALA A 296 2.80 -33.10 17.86
CA ALA A 296 2.80 -34.57 17.92
C ALA A 296 4.19 -35.21 17.78
N LEU A 297 5.26 -34.42 17.77
CA LEU A 297 6.65 -34.87 17.57
C LEU A 297 6.84 -35.63 16.25
N ARG A 298 6.20 -35.19 15.15
CA ARG A 298 6.45 -35.72 13.81
C ARG A 298 7.31 -34.73 13.03
N THR A 299 8.44 -35.18 12.51
CA THR A 299 9.43 -34.39 11.76
C THR A 299 9.68 -34.97 10.36
N ASP A 300 8.87 -35.94 9.96
CA ASP A 300 8.95 -36.66 8.70
C ASP A 300 8.69 -35.76 7.48
N GLU A 301 8.83 -36.35 6.30
CA GLU A 301 8.66 -35.69 5.00
C GLU A 301 7.32 -34.95 4.86
N GLU A 302 6.25 -35.47 5.45
CA GLU A 302 4.94 -34.81 5.45
C GLU A 302 4.94 -33.51 6.27
N THR A 303 5.59 -33.51 7.44
CA THR A 303 5.77 -32.27 8.22
C THR A 303 6.62 -31.27 7.45
N ARG A 304 7.71 -31.73 6.83
CA ARG A 304 8.59 -30.89 6.00
C ARG A 304 7.84 -30.29 4.81
N ARG A 305 7.07 -31.09 4.08
CA ARG A 305 6.29 -30.66 2.91
C ARG A 305 5.27 -29.59 3.29
N ALA A 306 4.56 -29.75 4.41
CA ALA A 306 3.59 -28.75 4.89
C ALA A 306 4.26 -27.40 5.18
N ALA A 307 5.39 -27.40 5.90
CA ALA A 307 6.14 -26.19 6.20
C ALA A 307 6.78 -25.55 4.94
N ALA A 308 7.28 -26.37 4.02
CA ALA A 308 7.90 -25.92 2.78
C ALA A 308 6.88 -25.32 1.80
N ALA A 309 5.65 -25.86 1.77
CA ALA A 309 4.57 -25.27 0.99
C ALA A 309 4.31 -23.82 1.41
N ALA A 310 4.22 -23.54 2.72
CA ALA A 310 4.08 -22.18 3.22
C ALA A 310 5.27 -21.27 2.85
N ALA A 311 6.52 -21.79 2.95
CA ALA A 311 7.71 -21.04 2.54
C ALA A 311 7.67 -20.65 1.06
N ASN A 312 7.27 -21.59 0.19
CA ASN A 312 7.16 -21.35 -1.24
C ASN A 312 6.08 -20.32 -1.57
N ARG A 313 4.94 -20.32 -0.86
CA ARG A 313 3.87 -19.33 -1.02
C ARG A 313 4.37 -17.91 -0.72
N PHE A 314 5.08 -17.71 0.39
CA PHE A 314 5.66 -16.40 0.69
C PHE A 314 6.67 -15.96 -0.37
N LYS A 315 7.47 -16.88 -0.90
CA LYS A 315 8.41 -16.59 -1.99
C LYS A 315 7.69 -16.15 -3.27
N GLN A 316 6.64 -16.86 -3.68
CA GLN A 316 5.82 -16.50 -4.84
C GLN A 316 5.21 -15.11 -4.68
N LEU A 317 4.68 -14.79 -3.48
CA LEU A 317 4.16 -13.46 -3.17
C LEU A 317 5.23 -12.38 -3.30
N ILE A 318 6.41 -12.59 -2.70
CA ILE A 318 7.54 -11.65 -2.82
C ILE A 318 7.97 -11.45 -4.27
N ASP A 319 8.05 -12.53 -5.05
CA ASP A 319 8.46 -12.47 -6.45
C ASP A 319 7.42 -11.75 -7.31
N SER A 320 6.12 -11.92 -7.01
CA SER A 320 5.03 -11.24 -7.72
C SER A 320 5.00 -9.72 -7.48
N LEU A 321 5.51 -9.25 -6.34
CA LEU A 321 5.61 -7.83 -6.00
C LEU A 321 6.81 -7.12 -6.64
N ARG A 322 7.75 -7.88 -7.22
CA ARG A 322 8.92 -7.27 -7.84
C ARG A 322 8.55 -6.58 -9.15
N PRO A 323 9.11 -5.39 -9.42
CA PRO A 323 8.99 -4.78 -10.74
C PRO A 323 9.59 -5.74 -11.78
N ASP A 324 9.00 -5.76 -12.97
CA ASP A 324 9.58 -6.52 -14.07
C ASP A 324 10.99 -6.01 -14.34
N LYS A 325 11.96 -6.92 -14.39
CA LYS A 325 13.28 -6.54 -14.86
C LYS A 325 13.11 -5.99 -16.28
N PRO A 326 13.67 -4.79 -16.60
CA PRO A 326 13.64 -4.31 -17.97
C PRO A 326 14.24 -5.41 -18.84
N LYS A 327 13.45 -5.90 -19.81
CA LYS A 327 13.96 -6.85 -20.79
C LYS A 327 15.13 -6.17 -21.49
N GLN A 328 16.33 -6.67 -21.23
CA GLN A 328 17.53 -6.24 -21.95
C GLN A 328 17.35 -6.67 -23.40
N GLY A 329 16.91 -5.75 -24.26
CA GLY A 329 16.68 -5.98 -25.68
C GLY A 329 15.47 -5.23 -26.23
N ASN A 330 15.61 -3.93 -26.45
CA ASN A 330 15.71 -3.33 -27.80
C ASN A 330 15.76 -1.80 -27.63
N GLU A 331 16.82 -1.17 -28.13
CA GLU A 331 16.81 0.27 -28.37
C GLU A 331 15.88 0.57 -29.55
N GLY A 332 15.00 1.55 -29.36
CA GLY A 332 14.13 2.10 -30.39
C GLY A 332 12.66 1.79 -30.18
N GLN A 333 11.95 2.67 -29.47
CA GLN A 333 10.92 3.54 -30.06
C GLN A 333 10.27 4.40 -28.97
N GLN A 334 10.05 5.65 -29.34
CA GLN A 334 9.47 6.74 -28.56
C GLN A 334 7.96 6.56 -28.38
N GLY A 335 7.44 6.88 -27.19
CA GLY A 335 6.04 7.27 -26.98
C GLY A 335 5.07 6.14 -26.60
N GLY A 336 4.50 6.25 -25.39
CA GLY A 336 3.37 5.42 -24.97
C GLY A 336 3.28 5.28 -23.46
N GLY A 337 2.95 6.38 -22.77
CA GLY A 337 2.57 6.36 -21.37
C GLY A 337 1.32 5.52 -21.17
N GLY A 338 1.50 4.23 -20.89
CA GLY A 338 0.48 3.32 -20.40
C GLY A 338 0.24 3.60 -18.92
N ARG A 339 -0.40 4.73 -18.63
CA ARG A 339 -1.08 5.04 -17.37
C ARG A 339 -2.12 3.94 -17.16
N GLN A 340 -1.82 2.95 -16.33
CA GLN A 340 -2.82 2.00 -15.87
C GLN A 340 -3.29 2.48 -14.51
N GLY A 341 -4.60 2.78 -14.44
CA GLY A 341 -5.25 3.52 -13.38
C GLY A 341 -4.88 3.07 -11.99
N GLY A 342 -4.49 4.06 -11.17
CA GLY A 342 -4.50 3.97 -9.73
C GLY A 342 -5.93 3.74 -9.27
N GLY A 343 -6.31 2.47 -9.16
CA GLY A 343 -7.46 2.08 -8.37
C GLY A 343 -7.11 2.33 -6.91
N ALA A 344 -7.89 3.19 -6.26
CA ALA A 344 -8.01 3.16 -4.80
C ALA A 344 -8.45 1.72 -4.43
N GLY A 345 -7.56 1.01 -3.73
CA GLY A 345 -7.71 -0.40 -3.40
C GLY A 345 -6.34 -1.00 -3.10
N ASP A 346 -5.93 -0.90 -1.84
CA ASP A 346 -5.07 -1.88 -1.14
C ASP A 346 -3.59 -1.92 -1.51
N GLY A 347 -3.17 -1.04 -2.42
CA GLY A 347 -1.76 -0.81 -2.72
C GLY A 347 -1.10 -1.92 -3.55
N ILE A 348 -1.79 -3.02 -3.86
CA ILE A 348 -1.24 -4.09 -4.71
C ILE A 348 -1.60 -3.84 -6.18
N PRO A 349 -0.61 -3.64 -7.07
CA PRO A 349 -0.86 -3.48 -8.50
C PRO A 349 -1.56 -4.70 -9.08
N ALA A 350 -2.53 -4.50 -9.97
CA ALA A 350 -3.17 -5.58 -10.72
C ALA A 350 -2.15 -6.49 -11.42
N ALA A 351 -1.04 -5.90 -11.92
CA ALA A 351 0.06 -6.66 -12.50
C ALA A 351 0.69 -7.66 -11.53
N ALA A 352 0.83 -7.33 -10.23
CA ALA A 352 1.34 -8.26 -9.23
C ALA A 352 0.33 -9.40 -8.97
N GLN A 353 -0.97 -9.11 -8.91
CA GLN A 353 -2.00 -10.14 -8.78
C GLN A 353 -2.02 -11.10 -9.98
N LEU A 354 -1.83 -10.59 -11.21
CA LEU A 354 -1.73 -11.40 -12.42
C LEU A 354 -0.46 -12.26 -12.44
N LYS A 355 0.69 -11.73 -11.98
CA LYS A 355 1.91 -12.53 -11.81
C LYS A 355 1.72 -13.66 -10.80
N MET A 356 1.05 -13.37 -9.69
CA MET A 356 0.72 -14.38 -8.69
C MET A 356 -0.21 -15.46 -9.26
N LEU A 357 -1.26 -15.06 -9.98
CA LEU A 357 -2.19 -15.96 -10.66
C LEU A 357 -1.46 -16.89 -11.65
N LYS A 358 -0.54 -16.33 -12.45
CA LYS A 358 0.32 -17.09 -13.37
C LYS A 358 1.19 -18.10 -12.62
N SER A 359 1.82 -17.69 -11.52
CA SER A 359 2.63 -18.59 -10.70
C SER A 359 1.80 -19.74 -10.10
N LEU A 360 0.56 -19.48 -9.68
CA LEU A 360 -0.35 -20.53 -9.19
C LEU A 360 -0.74 -21.50 -10.32
N GLN A 361 -1.00 -21.01 -11.53
CA GLN A 361 -1.31 -21.87 -12.67
C GLN A 361 -0.10 -22.74 -13.07
N GLU A 362 1.11 -22.17 -13.06
CA GLU A 362 2.34 -22.92 -13.36
C GLU A 362 2.53 -24.07 -12.36
N GLU A 363 2.26 -23.85 -11.07
CA GLU A 363 2.32 -24.91 -10.08
C GLU A 363 1.24 -25.99 -10.27
N ILE A 364 0.01 -25.60 -10.62
CA ILE A 364 -1.04 -26.56 -10.95
C ILE A 364 -0.62 -27.41 -12.16
N ASN A 365 0.01 -26.80 -13.17
CA ASN A 365 0.52 -27.52 -14.33
C ASN A 365 1.60 -28.53 -13.93
N GLU A 366 2.61 -28.11 -13.16
CA GLU A 366 3.68 -28.99 -12.67
C GLU A 366 3.15 -30.19 -11.87
N ARG A 367 2.19 -29.95 -10.97
CA ARG A 367 1.54 -31.00 -10.19
C ARG A 367 0.70 -31.93 -11.07
N THR A 368 0.02 -31.38 -12.06
CA THR A 368 -0.77 -32.17 -13.02
C THR A 368 0.12 -33.07 -13.87
N GLU A 369 1.26 -32.55 -14.35
CA GLU A 369 2.27 -33.32 -15.08
C GLU A 369 2.81 -34.48 -14.24
N TYR A 370 3.10 -34.25 -12.95
CA TYR A 370 3.50 -35.31 -12.03
C TYR A 370 2.48 -36.46 -11.94
N PHE A 371 1.18 -36.15 -11.83
CA PHE A 371 0.14 -37.18 -11.78
C PHE A 371 -0.08 -37.87 -13.13
N ASP A 372 0.08 -37.14 -14.24
CA ASP A 372 0.04 -37.75 -15.57
C ASP A 372 1.18 -38.75 -15.75
N GLU A 373 2.39 -38.44 -15.26
CA GLU A 373 3.51 -39.39 -15.25
C GLU A 373 3.24 -40.64 -14.40
N LEU A 374 2.71 -40.50 -13.19
CA LEU A 374 2.35 -41.65 -12.35
C LEU A 374 1.31 -42.54 -13.03
N ARG A 375 0.31 -41.93 -13.67
CA ARG A 375 -0.72 -42.64 -14.44
C ARG A 375 -0.12 -43.36 -15.65
N ARG A 376 0.78 -42.72 -16.41
CA ARG A 376 1.50 -43.36 -17.53
C ARG A 376 2.37 -44.54 -17.10
N ARG A 377 2.90 -44.51 -15.88
CA ARG A 377 3.71 -45.59 -15.30
C ARG A 377 2.87 -46.65 -14.57
N GLU A 378 1.53 -46.59 -14.66
CA GLU A 378 0.59 -47.48 -13.97
C GLU A 378 0.88 -47.65 -12.47
N THR A 379 1.42 -46.60 -11.84
CA THR A 379 1.79 -46.65 -10.42
C THR A 379 0.54 -46.38 -9.59
N PRO A 380 0.16 -47.30 -8.68
CA PRO A 380 -1.01 -47.09 -7.82
C PRO A 380 -0.79 -45.87 -6.93
N LEU A 381 -1.81 -44.98 -6.88
CA LEU A 381 -1.76 -43.79 -6.03
C LEU A 381 -1.89 -44.20 -4.55
N THR A 382 -1.13 -43.53 -3.69
CA THR A 382 -1.38 -43.60 -2.24
C THR A 382 -2.64 -42.82 -1.87
N PRO A 383 -3.26 -43.09 -0.71
CA PRO A 383 -4.42 -42.30 -0.24
C PRO A 383 -4.15 -40.78 -0.20
N GLU A 384 -2.92 -40.39 0.11
CA GLU A 384 -2.48 -38.99 0.17
C GLU A 384 -2.36 -38.39 -1.23
N GLN A 385 -1.87 -39.16 -2.20
CA GLN A 385 -1.79 -38.75 -3.61
C GLN A 385 -3.18 -38.60 -4.23
N ASP A 386 -4.13 -39.46 -3.87
CA ASP A 386 -5.53 -39.37 -4.32
C ASP A 386 -6.23 -38.13 -3.75
N ALA A 387 -6.00 -37.83 -2.47
CA ALA A 387 -6.46 -36.59 -1.85
C ALA A 387 -5.82 -35.35 -2.50
N GLU A 388 -4.55 -35.42 -2.90
CA GLU A 388 -3.86 -34.32 -3.57
C GLU A 388 -4.36 -34.09 -5.01
N LEU A 389 -4.77 -35.14 -5.72
CA LEU A 389 -5.43 -35.05 -7.03
C LEU A 389 -6.79 -34.34 -6.93
N THR A 390 -7.58 -34.64 -5.89
CA THR A 390 -8.86 -33.94 -5.63
C THR A 390 -8.65 -32.46 -5.32
N ARG A 391 -7.56 -32.11 -4.62
CA ARG A 391 -7.21 -30.70 -4.35
C ARG A 391 -6.84 -29.94 -5.62
N LEU A 392 -6.19 -30.58 -6.61
CA LEU A 392 -5.85 -29.93 -7.89
C LEU A 392 -7.08 -29.44 -8.64
N GLU A 393 -8.16 -30.22 -8.65
CA GLU A 393 -9.43 -29.81 -9.27
C GLU A 393 -10.00 -28.55 -8.59
N THR A 394 -10.04 -28.55 -7.25
CA THR A 394 -10.52 -27.41 -6.46
C THR A 394 -9.64 -26.17 -6.67
N ASP A 395 -8.31 -26.37 -6.73
CA ASP A 395 -7.33 -25.31 -6.97
C ASP A 395 -7.54 -24.66 -8.34
N GLN A 396 -7.73 -25.47 -9.38
CA GLN A 396 -7.96 -24.98 -10.74
C GLN A 396 -9.28 -24.23 -10.88
N GLY A 397 -10.35 -24.72 -10.24
CA GLY A 397 -11.65 -24.03 -10.19
C GLY A 397 -11.54 -22.67 -9.51
N THR A 398 -10.93 -22.62 -8.33
CA THR A 398 -10.71 -21.38 -7.59
C THR A 398 -9.89 -20.37 -8.40
N LEU A 399 -8.85 -20.84 -9.10
CA LEU A 399 -8.01 -19.97 -9.93
C LEU A 399 -8.77 -19.41 -11.15
N ALA A 400 -9.64 -20.22 -11.76
CA ALA A 400 -10.49 -19.77 -12.87
C ALA A 400 -11.49 -18.69 -12.43
N ASP A 401 -12.07 -18.82 -11.23
CA ASP A 401 -12.96 -17.82 -10.66
C ASP A 401 -12.22 -16.51 -10.37
N LEU A 402 -11.04 -16.58 -9.76
CA LEU A 402 -10.18 -15.40 -9.54
C LEU A 402 -9.78 -14.71 -10.85
N ALA A 403 -9.42 -15.47 -11.89
CA ALA A 403 -9.10 -14.92 -13.20
C ALA A 403 -10.29 -14.18 -13.82
N ARG A 404 -11.50 -14.74 -13.65
CA ARG A 404 -12.74 -14.12 -14.13
C ARG A 404 -13.05 -12.83 -13.38
N ASP A 405 -12.90 -12.84 -12.05
CA ASP A 405 -13.20 -11.66 -11.23
C ASP A 405 -12.21 -10.51 -11.49
N LEU A 406 -10.92 -10.82 -11.69
CA LEU A 406 -9.90 -9.83 -12.05
C LEU A 406 -10.08 -9.22 -13.44
N THR A 407 -10.79 -9.90 -14.35
CA THR A 407 -11.02 -9.45 -15.73
C THR A 407 -12.39 -8.79 -15.93
N ARG A 408 -13.25 -8.78 -14.91
CA ARG A 408 -14.52 -8.04 -14.96
C ARG A 408 -14.25 -6.53 -14.96
N PRO A 409 -14.85 -5.76 -15.89
CA PRO A 409 -14.78 -4.31 -15.82
C PRO A 409 -15.41 -3.84 -14.50
N LYS A 410 -14.69 -3.00 -13.76
CA LYS A 410 -15.23 -2.33 -12.57
C LYS A 410 -16.45 -1.53 -13.01
N LYS A 411 -17.62 -1.81 -12.45
CA LYS A 411 -18.73 -0.85 -12.53
C LYS A 411 -18.29 0.35 -11.72
N ASP A 412 -18.36 1.55 -12.30
CA ASP A 412 -18.24 2.77 -11.53
C ASP A 412 -19.40 2.78 -10.53
N ASP A 413 -19.08 2.66 -9.24
CA ASP A 413 -20.01 2.92 -8.16
C ASP A 413 -20.30 4.43 -8.14
N GLY A 414 -21.18 4.86 -9.04
CA GLY A 414 -21.58 6.25 -9.26
C GLY A 414 -22.97 6.44 -9.85
N GLU A 415 -23.79 5.38 -9.94
CA GLU A 415 -25.21 5.50 -10.28
C GLU A 415 -26.06 4.61 -9.36
N GLU A 416 -26.43 5.16 -8.20
CA GLU A 416 -27.79 5.05 -7.66
C GLU A 416 -28.29 6.43 -7.24
#